data_AF-A0A9D9EGL1-F1
#
_entry.id   AF-A0A9D9EGL1-F1
#
_cell.length_a   1.000
_cell.length_b   1.000
_cell.length_c   1.000
_cell.angle_alpha   90.00
_cell.angle_beta   90.00
_cell.angle_gamma   90.00
#
_symmetry.space_group_name_H-M   'P 1'
#
loop_
_entity.id
_entity.type
_entity.pdbx_description
1 polymer ?
#
loop_
_entity_poly.entity_id
_entity_poly.type
_entity_poly.pdbx_seq_one_letter_code
_entity_poly.pdbx_strand_id
1 'polypeptide(L)'
;MAENSLLEKIDGLQHKFEEISTLITDPDVIADMKRFVRLNKEYRELEKITGACRKYKKMLADLNEAKQLLSDPDADVREMA
;
A
#
# COMPACT_ATOMS: atom_id res chain seq x y z
N MET A 1 -22.99 -0.44 -4.43
CA MET A 1 -21.74 -1.18 -4.76
C MET A 1 -20.61 -0.19 -4.98
N ALA A 2 -20.09 0.42 -3.90
CA ALA A 2 -19.08 1.49 -3.98
C ALA A 2 -17.82 1.19 -3.15
N GLU A 3 -17.69 0.00 -2.56
CA GLU A 3 -16.57 -0.35 -1.68
C GLU A 3 -15.30 -0.82 -2.41
N ASN A 4 -15.35 -1.06 -3.73
CA ASN A 4 -14.17 -1.48 -4.51
C ASN A 4 -13.31 -0.32 -5.07
N SER A 5 -13.80 0.92 -5.05
CA SER A 5 -13.19 2.04 -5.78
C SER A 5 -11.81 2.47 -5.26
N LEU A 6 -11.58 2.42 -3.94
CA LEU A 6 -10.32 2.89 -3.38
C LEU A 6 -9.21 1.83 -3.51
N LEU A 7 -9.51 0.57 -3.22
CA LEU A 7 -8.53 -0.51 -3.34
C LEU A 7 -8.09 -0.72 -4.80
N GLU A 8 -9.02 -0.69 -5.75
CA GLU A 8 -8.69 -0.77 -7.18
C GLU A 8 -7.82 0.41 -7.65
N LYS A 9 -8.11 1.63 -7.17
CA LYS A 9 -7.27 2.80 -7.46
C LYS A 9 -5.87 2.68 -6.86
N ILE A 10 -5.76 2.10 -5.65
CA ILE A 10 -4.48 1.86 -5.00
C ILE A 10 -3.66 0.86 -5.80
N ASP A 11 -4.27 -0.23 -6.26
CA ASP A 11 -3.57 -1.24 -7.06
C ASP A 11 -3.10 -0.66 -8.40
N GLY A 12 -3.91 0.19 -9.05
CA GLY A 12 -3.49 0.93 -10.24
C GLY A 12 -2.32 1.90 -9.99
N LEU A 13 -2.30 2.57 -8.84
CA LEU A 13 -1.17 3.42 -8.41
C LEU A 13 0.07 2.60 -8.07
N GLN A 14 -0.11 1.39 -7.55
CA GLN A 14 0.98 0.48 -7.20
C GLN A 14 1.69 -0.05 -8.45
N HIS A 15 0.94 -0.40 -9.50
CA HIS A 15 1.51 -0.72 -10.82
C HIS A 15 2.33 0.43 -11.40
N LYS A 16 1.80 1.66 -11.37
CA LYS A 16 2.54 2.85 -11.83
C LYS A 16 3.80 3.08 -11.02
N PHE A 17 3.74 2.87 -9.71
CA PHE A 17 4.90 3.01 -8.82
C PHE A 17 6.01 2.02 -9.17
N GLU A 18 5.69 0.76 -9.45
CA GLU A 18 6.67 -0.24 -9.89
C GLU A 18 7.28 0.09 -11.26
N GLU A 19 6.45 0.55 -12.20
CA GLU A 19 6.91 0.97 -13.51
C GLU A 19 7.88 2.16 -13.42
N ILE A 20 7.52 3.20 -12.66
CA ILE A 20 8.38 4.36 -12.43
C ILE A 20 9.64 3.96 -11.66
N SER A 21 9.53 3.06 -10.67
CA SER A 21 10.69 2.55 -9.92
C SER A 21 11.68 1.84 -10.84
N THR A 22 11.20 1.16 -11.87
CA THR A 22 12.06 0.52 -12.88
C THR A 22 12.68 1.57 -13.81
N LEU A 23 11.87 2.51 -14.29
CA LEU A 23 12.33 3.56 -15.20
C LEU A 23 13.38 4.49 -14.58
N ILE A 24 13.30 4.81 -13.29
CA ILE A 24 14.33 5.65 -12.64
C ILE A 24 15.68 4.94 -12.49
N THR A 25 15.72 3.61 -12.59
CA THR A 25 16.96 2.81 -12.56
C THR A 25 17.56 2.58 -13.94
N ASP A 26 16.83 2.93 -15.01
CA ASP A 26 17.27 2.76 -16.39
C ASP A 26 18.41 3.76 -16.73
N PRO A 27 19.59 3.29 -17.18
CA PRO A 27 20.70 4.14 -17.60
C PRO A 27 20.32 5.19 -18.66
N ASP A 28 19.41 4.86 -19.58
CA ASP A 28 18.96 5.78 -20.63
C ASP A 28 18.12 6.93 -20.06
N VAL A 29 17.37 6.66 -19.00
CA VAL A 29 16.62 7.68 -18.26
C VAL A 29 17.54 8.51 -17.39
N ILE A 30 18.54 7.90 -16.75
CA ILE A 30 19.54 8.59 -15.92
C ILE A 30 20.38 9.55 -16.78
N ALA A 31 20.69 9.16 -18.03
CA ALA A 31 21.38 10.01 -18.99
C ALA A 31 20.58 11.27 -19.37
N ASP A 32 19.24 11.21 -19.38
CA ASP A 32 18.37 12.38 -19.52
C ASP A 32 18.01 12.98 -18.15
N MET A 33 18.86 13.89 -17.67
CA MET A 33 18.69 14.53 -16.37
C MET A 33 17.32 15.21 -16.19
N LYS A 34 16.69 15.75 -17.25
CA LYS A 34 15.36 16.37 -17.15
C LYS A 34 14.28 15.31 -16.91
N ARG A 35 14.35 14.20 -17.64
CA ARG A 35 13.42 13.07 -17.49
C ARG A 35 13.60 12.37 -16.15
N PHE A 36 14.85 12.15 -15.73
CA PHE A 36 15.19 11.58 -14.42
C PHE A 36 14.61 12.41 -13.27
N VAL A 37 14.81 13.74 -13.26
CA VAL A 37 14.28 14.61 -12.18
C VAL A 37 12.76 14.57 -12.11
N ARG A 38 12.07 14.54 -13.26
CA ARG A 38 10.61 14.45 -13.32
C ARG A 38 10.11 13.11 -12.77
N LEU A 39 10.68 12.00 -13.22
CA LEU A 39 10.32 10.66 -12.75
C LEU A 39 10.64 10.47 -11.26
N ASN A 40 11.75 11.03 -10.77
CA ASN A 40 12.07 11.00 -9.34
C ASN A 40 11.06 11.77 -8.48
N LYS A 41 10.55 12.91 -8.96
CA LYS A 41 9.48 13.64 -8.26
C LYS A 41 8.20 12.81 -8.20
N GLU A 42 7.81 12.23 -9.32
CA GLU A 42 6.61 11.38 -9.41
C GLU A 42 6.75 10.12 -8.53
N TYR A 43 7.92 9.49 -8.52
CA TYR A 43 8.25 8.38 -7.63
C TYR A 43 8.02 8.75 -6.16
N ARG A 44 8.56 9.89 -5.70
CA ARG A 44 8.40 10.34 -4.29
C ARG A 44 6.96 10.66 -3.92
N GLU A 45 6.17 11.18 -4.87
CA GLU A 45 4.74 11.44 -4.62
C GLU A 45 3.97 10.13 -4.51
N LEU A 46 4.21 9.19 -5.42
CA LEU A 46 3.59 7.87 -5.39
C LEU A 46 4.02 7.06 -4.16
N GLU A 47 5.28 7.14 -3.74
CA GLU A 47 5.80 6.48 -2.53
C GLU A 47 5.02 6.90 -1.27
N LYS A 48 4.70 8.19 -1.13
CA LYS A 48 3.90 8.69 0.00
C LYS A 48 2.49 8.11 -0.04
N ILE A 49 1.88 8.05 -1.22
CA ILE A 49 0.52 7.53 -1.40
C ILE A 49 0.48 6.03 -1.11
N THR A 50 1.38 5.25 -1.73
CA THR A 50 1.47 3.79 -1.50
C THR A 50 1.80 3.47 -0.04
N GLY A 51 2.65 4.27 0.60
CA GLY A 51 2.94 4.18 2.03
C GLY A 51 1.71 4.40 2.92
N ALA A 52 0.90 5.44 2.64
CA ALA A 52 -0.37 5.67 3.34
C ALA A 52 -1.37 4.52 3.12
N CYS A 53 -1.44 4.00 1.89
CA CYS A 53 -2.32 2.89 1.54
C CYS A 53 -1.92 1.60 2.25
N ARG A 54 -0.62 1.32 2.38
CA ARG A 54 -0.11 0.18 3.15
C ARG A 54 -0.47 0.28 4.62
N LYS A 55 -0.38 1.48 5.21
CA LYS A 55 -0.83 1.73 6.60
C LYS A 55 -2.33 1.48 6.75
N TYR A 56 -3.13 1.95 5.79
CA TYR A 56 -4.57 1.71 5.78
C TYR A 56 -4.92 0.22 5.69
N LYS A 57 -4.31 -0.51 4.74
CA LYS A 57 -4.47 -1.98 4.60
C LYS A 57 -4.08 -2.69 5.91
N LYS A 58 -2.99 -2.26 6.56
CA LYS A 58 -2.56 -2.81 7.85
C LYS A 58 -3.59 -2.55 8.96
N MET A 59 -4.06 -1.31 9.13
CA MET A 59 -5.06 -0.99 10.15
C MET A 59 -6.36 -1.79 9.98
N LEU A 60 -6.78 -2.04 8.73
CA LEU A 60 -7.94 -2.91 8.46
C LEU A 60 -7.68 -4.36 8.85
N ALA A 61 -6.47 -4.88 8.58
CA ALA A 61 -6.07 -6.22 8.99
C ALA A 61 -6.02 -6.33 10.52
N ASP A 62 -5.36 -5.38 11.20
CA ASP A 62 -5.27 -5.31 12.66
C ASP A 62 -6.68 -5.23 13.30
N LEU A 63 -7.60 -4.47 12.70
CA LEU A 63 -8.99 -4.36 13.16
C LEU A 63 -9.78 -5.65 12.97
N ASN A 64 -9.58 -6.35 11.85
CA ASN A 64 -10.21 -7.65 11.61
C ASN A 64 -9.66 -8.72 12.56
N GLU A 65 -8.34 -8.73 12.79
CA GLU A 65 -7.70 -9.64 13.73
C GLU A 65 -8.20 -9.40 15.16
N ALA A 66 -8.27 -8.13 15.60
CA ALA A 66 -8.83 -7.77 16.91
C ALA A 66 -10.31 -8.18 17.05
N LYS A 67 -11.11 -8.03 15.98
CA LYS A 67 -12.51 -8.51 15.95
C LYS A 67 -12.61 -10.03 16.00
N GLN A 68 -11.74 -10.75 15.30
CA GLN A 68 -11.70 -12.20 15.36
C GLN A 68 -11.33 -12.69 16.75
N LEU A 69 -10.36 -12.04 17.40
CA LEU A 69 -9.91 -12.36 18.74
C LEU A 69 -11.00 -12.11 19.80
N LEU A 70 -11.80 -11.05 19.65
CA LEU A 70 -12.99 -10.78 20.48
C LEU A 70 -14.17 -11.71 20.18
N SER A 71 -14.23 -12.26 18.97
CA SER A 71 -15.29 -13.17 18.54
C SER A 71 -14.90 -14.64 18.73
N ASP A 72 -13.70 -14.91 19.24
CA ASP A 72 -13.19 -16.26 19.50
C ASP A 72 -13.78 -16.77 20.83
N PRO A 73 -14.71 -17.75 20.80
CA PRO A 73 -15.44 -18.18 21.99
C PRO A 73 -14.56 -18.89 23.04
N ASP A 74 -13.35 -19.32 22.67
CA ASP A 74 -12.47 -20.13 23.50
C ASP A 74 -11.66 -19.33 24.54
N ALA A 75 -11.60 -17.99 24.42
CA ALA A 75 -10.92 -17.14 25.40
C ALA A 75 -11.69 -17.06 26.73
N ASP A 76 -13.02 -16.92 26.68
CA ASP A 76 -13.88 -16.89 27.86
C ASP A 76 -14.01 -18.27 28.53
N VAL A 77 -13.87 -19.36 27.77
CA VAL A 77 -13.99 -20.74 28.30
C VAL A 77 -12.75 -21.18 29.09
N ARG A 78 -11.56 -20.63 28.80
CA ARG A 78 -10.34 -20.92 29.57
C ARG A 78 -10.24 -20.16 30.90
N GLU A 79 -10.95 -19.05 31.05
CA GLU A 79 -10.92 -18.27 32.30
C GLU A 79 -11.89 -18.81 33.36
N MET A 80 -12.85 -19.66 32.96
CA MET A 80 -13.79 -20.34 33.87
C MET A 80 -13.40 -21.80 34.22
N ALA A 81 -12.27 -22.32 33.73
CA ALA A 81 -11.81 -23.70 33.95
C ALA A 81 -10.57 -23.79 34.86
#